data_AF-A0A963JHB0-F1
#
_entry.id   AF-A0A963JHB0-F1
#
_cell.length_a   1.000
_cell.length_b   1.000
_cell.length_c   1.000
_cell.angle_alpha   90.00
_cell.angle_beta   90.00
_cell.angle_gamma   90.00
#
_symmetry.space_group_name_H-M   'P 1'
#
loop_
_entity.id
_entity.type
_entity.pdbx_description
1 polymer ?
#
loop_
_entity_poly.entity_id
_entity_poly.type
_entity_poly.pdbx_seq_one_letter_code
_entity_poly.pdbx_strand_id
1 'polypeptide(L)'
;MAGRKPLTDSDGEVRELKSEDLARFRPAADVAPSSLARKLGVRGPQKTPTKERITIRLSPDVVRRFRATGEGWQTRVDAALKDWLKSNKLGA
;
A
#
# COMPACT_ATOMS: atom_id res chain seq x y z
N MET A 1 -2.35 48.72 -0.58
CA MET A 1 -2.69 47.34 -0.19
C MET A 1 -1.88 47.00 1.04
N ALA A 2 -2.48 47.00 2.23
CA ALA A 2 -1.75 46.72 3.47
C ALA A 2 -1.10 45.32 3.38
N GLY A 3 0.22 45.26 3.58
CA GLY A 3 1.00 44.03 3.45
C GLY A 3 0.57 43.01 4.49
N ARG A 4 0.14 41.82 4.04
CA ARG A 4 -0.22 40.71 4.92
C ARG A 4 1.01 40.25 5.70
N LYS A 5 0.87 40.04 7.02
CA LYS A 5 1.95 39.49 7.85
C LYS A 5 2.37 38.11 7.30
N PRO A 6 3.69 37.86 7.12
CA PRO A 6 4.21 36.55 6.74
C PRO A 6 3.66 35.42 7.64
N LEU A 7 3.62 34.20 7.10
CA LEU A 7 3.17 33.03 7.86
C LEU A 7 4.20 32.62 8.94
N THR A 8 5.48 32.83 8.65
CA THR A 8 6.59 32.51 9.54
C THR A 8 7.30 33.80 9.94
N ASP A 9 7.67 33.94 11.21
CA ASP A 9 8.48 35.07 11.70
C ASP A 9 10.00 34.82 11.58
N SER A 10 10.80 35.75 12.09
CA SER A 10 12.26 35.67 12.06
C SER A 10 12.83 34.52 12.90
N ASP A 11 12.08 34.06 13.90
CA ASP A 11 12.50 32.97 14.79
C ASP A 11 12.07 31.60 14.23
N GLY A 12 11.37 31.58 13.09
CA GLY A 12 10.89 30.37 12.44
C GLY A 12 9.52 29.91 12.94
N GLU A 13 8.87 30.68 13.82
CA GLU A 13 7.59 30.33 14.39
C GLU A 13 6.45 30.61 13.41
N VAL A 14 5.52 29.66 13.31
CA VAL A 14 4.38 29.74 12.39
C VAL A 14 3.20 30.37 13.13
N ARG A 15 2.72 31.52 12.65
CA ARG A 15 1.51 32.13 13.22
C ARG A 15 0.28 31.25 13.00
N GLU A 16 -0.77 31.48 13.78
CA GLU A 16 -2.05 30.81 13.60
C GLU A 16 -2.56 30.91 12.15
N LEU A 17 -3.00 29.76 11.62
CA LEU A 17 -3.61 29.64 10.30
C LEU A 17 -5.02 30.21 10.36
N LYS A 18 -5.31 31.14 9.45
CA LYS A 18 -6.66 31.70 9.28
C LYS A 18 -7.35 31.08 8.08
N SER A 19 -8.67 31.25 7.99
CA SER A 19 -9.47 30.74 6.88
C SER A 19 -8.97 31.23 5.51
N GLU A 20 -8.42 32.45 5.43
CA GLU A 20 -7.84 32.98 4.19
C GLU A 20 -6.48 32.38 3.84
N ASP A 21 -5.79 31.72 4.78
CA ASP A 21 -4.61 30.89 4.49
C ASP A 21 -5.05 29.55 3.88
N LEU A 22 -6.07 28.91 4.47
CA LEU A 22 -6.62 27.63 4.00
C LEU A 22 -7.20 27.72 2.58
N ALA A 23 -7.86 28.84 2.25
CA ALA A 23 -8.41 29.08 0.92
C ALA A 23 -7.35 29.10 -0.21
N ARG A 24 -6.05 29.20 0.14
CA ARG A 24 -4.94 29.20 -0.83
C ARG A 24 -4.26 27.84 -0.99
N PHE A 25 -4.70 26.82 -0.26
CA PHE A 25 -4.11 25.49 -0.37
C PHE A 25 -4.39 24.90 -1.76
N ARG A 26 -3.37 24.28 -2.34
CA ARG A 26 -3.43 23.66 -3.65
C ARG A 26 -3.07 22.18 -3.54
N PRO A 27 -3.63 21.31 -4.40
CA PRO A 27 -3.24 19.91 -4.46
C PRO A 27 -1.72 19.74 -4.55
N ALA A 28 -1.17 18.79 -3.81
CA ALA A 28 0.27 18.52 -3.83
C ALA A 28 0.76 18.18 -5.26
N ALA A 29 -0.08 17.57 -6.09
CA ALA A 29 0.23 17.30 -7.49
C ALA A 29 0.57 18.58 -8.30
N ASP A 30 0.00 19.73 -7.94
CA ASP A 30 0.14 20.98 -8.69
C ASP A 30 1.34 21.83 -8.22
N VAL A 31 1.85 21.57 -7.02
CA VAL A 31 2.84 22.43 -6.34
C VAL A 31 4.08 21.71 -5.83
N ALA A 32 4.03 20.39 -5.67
CA ALA A 32 5.17 19.64 -5.16
C ALA A 32 6.26 19.50 -6.22
N PRO A 33 7.55 19.59 -5.84
CA PRO A 33 8.66 19.28 -6.74
C PRO A 33 8.55 17.85 -7.29
N SER A 34 8.90 17.66 -8.56
CA SER A 34 8.86 16.36 -9.24
C SER A 34 9.70 15.27 -8.55
N SER A 35 10.77 15.68 -7.85
CA SER A 35 11.60 14.80 -7.02
C SER A 35 10.86 14.19 -5.82
N LEU A 36 9.85 14.89 -5.30
CA LEU A 36 9.01 14.43 -4.19
C LEU A 36 7.95 13.43 -4.67
N ALA A 37 7.38 13.65 -5.85
CA ALA A 37 6.34 12.78 -6.41
C ALA A 37 6.81 11.32 -6.56
N ARG A 38 8.07 11.11 -6.93
CA ARG A 38 8.70 9.77 -7.03
C ARG A 38 8.88 9.09 -5.66
N LYS A 39 9.15 9.88 -4.60
CA LYS A 39 9.33 9.38 -3.23
C LYS A 39 8.00 9.07 -2.55
N LEU A 40 6.95 9.82 -2.87
CA LEU A 40 5.60 9.63 -2.34
C LEU A 40 4.86 8.44 -2.96
N GLY A 41 5.57 7.54 -3.67
CA GLY A 41 5.05 6.41 -4.44
C GLY A 41 3.77 5.82 -3.88
N VAL A 42 2.64 6.33 -4.39
CA VAL A 42 1.31 5.89 -3.97
C VAL A 42 1.20 4.45 -4.44
N ARG A 43 1.01 3.52 -3.51
CA ARG A 43 0.71 2.13 -3.85
C ARG A 43 -0.48 2.17 -4.80
N GLY A 44 -0.26 1.74 -6.04
CA GLY A 44 -1.29 1.76 -7.06
C GLY A 44 -2.53 0.99 -6.62
N PRO A 45 -3.69 1.25 -7.26
CA PRO A 45 -4.92 0.53 -6.96
C PRO A 45 -4.67 -0.97 -7.03
N GLN A 46 -5.20 -1.70 -6.04
CA GLN A 46 -5.04 -3.14 -5.94
C GLN A 46 -5.62 -3.80 -7.20
N LYS A 47 -4.75 -4.26 -8.11
CA LYS A 47 -5.17 -4.99 -9.30
C LYS A 47 -5.74 -6.35 -8.86
N THR A 48 -6.96 -6.63 -9.34
CA THR A 48 -7.81 -7.85 -9.29
C THR A 48 -7.10 -9.22 -9.20
N PRO A 49 -7.78 -10.30 -8.75
CA PRO A 49 -8.78 -10.46 -7.69
C PRO A 49 -8.10 -10.81 -6.35
N THR A 50 -8.76 -10.49 -5.24
CA THR A 50 -8.26 -10.85 -3.90
C THR A 50 -8.29 -12.35 -3.70
N LYS A 51 -7.20 -12.93 -3.18
CA LYS A 51 -7.20 -14.32 -2.69
C LYS A 51 -8.38 -14.51 -1.74
N GLU A 52 -9.19 -15.52 -1.96
CA GLU A 52 -10.29 -15.85 -1.06
C GLU A 52 -9.72 -16.46 0.23
N ARG A 53 -10.07 -15.89 1.37
CA ARG A 53 -9.65 -16.43 2.67
C ARG A 53 -10.62 -17.53 3.07
N ILE A 54 -10.21 -18.78 2.85
CA ILE A 54 -10.96 -19.96 3.30
C ILE A 54 -10.22 -20.69 4.42
N THR A 55 -10.97 -21.45 5.23
CA THR A 55 -10.42 -22.33 6.26
C THR A 55 -10.48 -23.77 5.75
N ILE A 56 -9.31 -24.39 5.54
CA ILE A 56 -9.18 -25.80 5.15
C ILE A 56 -8.33 -26.56 6.17
N ARG A 57 -8.61 -27.86 6.33
CA ARG A 57 -7.76 -28.76 7.12
C ARG A 57 -6.79 -29.46 6.19
N LEU A 58 -5.50 -29.39 6.50
CA LEU A 58 -4.42 -30.06 5.78
C LEU A 58 -3.76 -31.09 6.70
N SER A 59 -3.20 -32.15 6.11
CA SER A 59 -2.46 -33.16 6.85
C SER A 59 -1.25 -32.54 7.59
N PRO A 60 -0.94 -32.99 8.83
CA PRO A 60 0.13 -32.39 9.63
C PRO A 60 1.51 -32.40 8.96
N ASP A 61 1.82 -33.44 8.19
CA ASP A 61 3.07 -33.59 7.46
C ASP A 61 3.22 -32.54 6.34
N VAL A 62 2.13 -32.23 5.62
CA VAL A 62 2.08 -31.19 4.60
C VAL A 62 2.36 -29.83 5.24
N VAL A 63 1.63 -29.50 6.32
CA VAL A 63 1.79 -28.22 7.02
C VAL A 63 3.21 -28.07 7.56
N ARG A 64 3.77 -29.12 8.16
CA ARG A 64 5.14 -29.12 8.70
C ARG A 64 6.17 -28.84 7.60
N ARG A 65 6.08 -29.53 6.46
CA ARG A 65 7.00 -29.35 5.33
C ARG A 65 6.97 -27.93 4.79
N PHE A 66 5.77 -27.37 4.55
CA PHE A 66 5.66 -26.00 4.06
C PHE A 66 6.12 -24.98 5.11
N ARG A 67 5.73 -25.10 6.38
CA ARG A 67 6.19 -24.16 7.42
C ARG A 67 7.70 -24.13 7.60
N ALA A 68 8.38 -25.27 7.44
CA ALA A 68 9.83 -25.36 7.51
C ALA A 68 10.55 -24.52 6.42
N THR A 69 9.85 -24.18 5.32
CA THR A 69 10.40 -23.31 4.27
C THR A 69 10.47 -21.82 4.66
N GLY A 70 9.97 -21.44 5.84
CA GLY A 70 10.05 -20.08 6.37
C GLY A 70 9.01 -19.12 5.81
N GLU A 71 9.35 -17.84 5.75
CA GLU A 71 8.45 -16.77 5.29
C GLU A 71 7.92 -17.05 3.87
N GLY A 72 6.64 -16.77 3.66
CA GLY A 72 5.97 -17.02 2.38
C GLY A 72 5.52 -18.47 2.15
N TRP A 73 5.55 -19.34 3.17
CA TRP A 73 5.10 -20.74 3.01
C TRP A 73 3.65 -20.86 2.52
N GLN A 74 2.75 -19.97 2.95
CA GLN A 74 1.36 -19.94 2.46
C GLN A 74 1.29 -19.62 0.97
N THR A 75 2.15 -18.72 0.48
CA THR A 75 2.27 -18.42 -0.96
C THR A 75 2.79 -19.64 -1.73
N ARG A 76 3.73 -20.40 -1.15
CA ARG A 76 4.21 -21.66 -1.75
C ARG A 76 3.12 -22.74 -1.79
N VAL A 77 2.26 -22.82 -0.77
CA VAL A 77 1.08 -23.72 -0.78
C VAL A 77 0.13 -23.33 -1.91
N ASP A 78 -0.23 -22.05 -2.04
CA ASP A 78 -1.08 -21.56 -3.15
C ASP A 78 -0.48 -21.86 -4.53
N ALA A 79 0.84 -21.65 -4.70
CA ALA A 79 1.53 -21.96 -5.93
C ALA A 79 1.49 -23.47 -6.27
N ALA A 80 1.71 -24.34 -5.27
CA ALA A 80 1.66 -25.79 -5.46
C ALA A 80 0.25 -26.27 -5.85
N LEU A 81 -0.81 -25.70 -5.24
CA LEU A 81 -2.19 -26.02 -5.60
C LEU A 81 -2.52 -25.57 -7.03
N LYS A 82 -2.05 -24.37 -7.44
CA LYS A 82 -2.20 -23.90 -8.82
C LYS A 82 -1.48 -24.78 -9.83
N ASP A 83 -0.28 -25.24 -9.49
CA ASP A 83 0.48 -26.13 -10.36
C ASP A 83 -0.22 -27.50 -10.48
N TRP A 84 -0.69 -28.04 -9.36
CA TRP A 84 -1.48 -29.27 -9.34
C TRP A 84 -2.73 -29.17 -10.23
N LEU A 85 -3.44 -28.04 -10.24
CA LEU A 85 -4.60 -27.78 -11.09
C LEU A 85 -4.27 -27.68 -12.60
N LYS A 86 -3.04 -27.29 -12.96
CA LYS A 86 -2.62 -27.28 -14.38
C LYS A 86 -2.38 -28.70 -14.88
N SER A 87 -1.79 -29.54 -14.03
CA SER A 87 -1.42 -30.90 -14.38
C SER A 87 -2.57 -31.91 -14.19
N ASN A 88 -3.56 -31.59 -13.37
CA ASN A 88 -4.67 -32.48 -13.05
C ASN A 88 -5.99 -31.78 -13.33
N LYS A 89 -6.82 -32.38 -14.19
CA LYS A 89 -8.22 -31.96 -14.31
C LYS A 89 -8.96 -32.44 -13.07
N LEU A 90 -9.62 -31.53 -12.37
CA LEU A 90 -10.70 -31.91 -11.45
C LEU A 90 -11.75 -32.64 -12.29
N GLY A 91 -12.09 -33.86 -11.88
CA GLY A 91 -13.06 -34.70 -12.58
C GLY A 91 -14.37 -33.95 -12.82
N ALA A 92 -14.90 -34.12 -14.02
CA ALA A 92 -16.27 -33.76 -14.37
C ALA A 92 -17.27 -34.64 -13.60
#